data_AF-M5SXP3-F1
#
_entry.id   AF-M5SXP3-F1
#
_cell.length_a   1.000
_cell.length_b   1.000
_cell.length_c   1.000
_cell.angle_alpha   90.00
_cell.angle_beta   90.00
_cell.angle_gamma   90.00
#
_symmetry.space_group_name_H-M   'P 1'
#
loop_
_entity.id
_entity.type
_entity.pdbx_description
1 polymer ?
#
loop_
_entity_poly.entity_id
_entity_poly.type
_entity_poly.pdbx_seq_one_letter_code
_entity_poly.pdbx_strand_id
1 'polypeptide(L)'
;MPTEKHSPYSRPVSNRFLSVGVFSPILSPRLGIFTMKRSVLHPAFTLVELLVVIAIIGVLVGLLLPAVQAAREAARRMSCSNNFKQIGLAVHNYHSAYNQLPMQNGGTNQKVGAAKPLPDNVLELSWLVGLTPFMEQQALWEQISNRYIAPGGTVVHPPMGSEPRFTIANHGTTDPYTPWLTEVPGLRCPSDPGRGLPAQGRTNYAASLGDATALLLSNIDDRGNESGTGWQVATYRQRSRVSNRGFFRSRHVMKFRDILDGLANTICAGEIVTDLGDNDTRTRLVSGSTSVVVSRNEGGNQACDGDIDPQRPQFWKSGANFTSIALGGSEEAGRGYKWAMGRGVYGYLTIVTPPNSNLCVDSNGSENELSDGLYPAGSRHQGGCHILMGDGAVKFITDSIEAGNQSSRHVGDDPSNNLPPGSRSPFGLWGALGTRAGKEVIEEEF
;
A
#
# COMPACT_ATOMS: atom_id res chain seq x y z
N MET A 1 12.25 -72.52 -0.37
CA MET A 1 11.26 -73.58 -0.05
C MET A 1 11.27 -73.80 1.47
N PRO A 2 10.14 -74.02 2.16
CA PRO A 2 8.81 -73.38 2.07
C PRO A 2 8.19 -73.06 3.46
N THR A 3 6.91 -72.63 3.44
CA THR A 3 5.83 -72.70 4.47
C THR A 3 5.33 -71.42 5.17
N GLU A 4 4.27 -70.82 4.59
CA GLU A 4 2.90 -70.53 5.14
C GLU A 4 2.74 -70.29 6.66
N LYS A 5 1.92 -69.36 7.22
CA LYS A 5 0.46 -69.11 7.02
C LYS A 5 -0.09 -68.01 7.99
N HIS A 6 -1.27 -67.45 7.65
CA HIS A 6 -2.25 -66.57 8.38
C HIS A 6 -2.00 -65.03 8.37
N SER A 7 -2.77 -64.08 7.76
CA SER A 7 -4.21 -63.82 7.38
C SER A 7 -4.91 -62.80 8.33
N PRO A 8 -5.96 -62.01 7.95
CA PRO A 8 -5.91 -60.82 7.09
C PRO A 8 -6.79 -59.61 7.59
N TYR A 9 -6.56 -58.38 7.12
CA TYR A 9 -7.58 -57.31 7.07
C TYR A 9 -7.24 -56.28 5.97
N SER A 10 -7.95 -56.33 4.84
CA SER A 10 -8.14 -55.19 3.91
C SER A 10 -9.17 -55.53 2.83
N ARG A 11 -10.07 -54.59 2.52
CA ARG A 11 -10.88 -54.57 1.30
C ARG A 11 -11.00 -53.13 0.79
N PRO A 12 -10.71 -52.88 -0.49
CA PRO A 12 -11.36 -51.85 -1.28
C PRO A 12 -12.23 -52.51 -2.37
N VAL A 13 -13.28 -51.81 -2.84
CA VAL A 13 -14.06 -52.24 -4.01
C VAL A 13 -14.15 -51.09 -5.01
N SER A 14 -13.90 -51.46 -6.26
CA SER A 14 -13.75 -50.67 -7.47
C SER A 14 -15.06 -50.31 -8.17
N ASN A 15 -15.04 -49.18 -8.87
CA ASN A 15 -15.93 -48.82 -9.98
C ASN A 15 -15.75 -49.76 -11.19
N ARG A 16 -16.84 -50.03 -11.93
CA ARG A 16 -17.01 -49.72 -13.38
C ARG A 16 -18.37 -50.21 -13.94
N PHE A 17 -19.01 -49.30 -14.68
CA PHE A 17 -19.86 -49.43 -15.90
C PHE A 17 -20.83 -50.61 -16.10
N LEU A 18 -22.09 -50.29 -16.45
CA LEU A 18 -22.71 -50.56 -17.77
C LEU A 18 -24.13 -49.99 -17.89
N SER A 19 -24.53 -49.72 -19.13
CA SER A 19 -25.76 -49.07 -19.58
C SER A 19 -26.86 -50.05 -20.01
N VAL A 20 -28.00 -49.47 -20.41
CA VAL A 20 -29.12 -49.98 -21.24
C VAL A 20 -30.37 -50.44 -20.49
N GLY A 21 -31.54 -49.90 -20.88
CA GLY A 21 -32.84 -50.52 -20.64
C GLY A 21 -34.03 -49.56 -20.54
N VAL A 22 -34.59 -49.16 -21.68
CA VAL A 22 -35.92 -48.52 -21.83
C VAL A 22 -37.01 -49.50 -21.43
N PHE A 23 -38.00 -49.12 -20.60
CA PHE A 23 -39.35 -49.70 -20.63
C PHE A 23 -40.37 -48.79 -19.91
N SER A 24 -41.46 -48.49 -20.61
CA SER A 24 -42.67 -47.82 -20.11
C SER A 24 -43.69 -48.87 -19.66
N PRO A 25 -44.54 -48.58 -18.66
CA PRO A 25 -45.91 -49.07 -18.72
C PRO A 25 -46.97 -48.03 -18.33
N ILE A 26 -47.93 -47.90 -19.24
CA ILE A 26 -49.39 -47.84 -19.07
C ILE A 26 -49.90 -47.80 -17.60
N LEU A 27 -50.58 -46.72 -17.23
CA LEU A 27 -51.50 -46.66 -16.08
C LEU A 27 -52.91 -46.30 -16.55
N SER A 28 -53.89 -47.07 -16.07
CA SER A 28 -55.33 -46.92 -16.34
C SER A 28 -55.99 -45.85 -15.43
N PRO A 29 -57.22 -45.39 -15.74
CA PRO A 29 -57.80 -44.17 -15.19
C PRO A 29 -58.53 -44.42 -13.85
N ARG A 30 -58.41 -43.47 -12.91
CA ARG A 30 -59.35 -43.33 -11.78
C ARG A 30 -60.05 -41.98 -11.84
N LEU A 31 -61.35 -42.05 -12.03
CA LEU A 31 -62.33 -40.98 -11.93
C LEU A 31 -62.46 -40.56 -10.45
N GLY A 32 -62.34 -39.27 -10.15
CA GLY A 32 -62.39 -38.77 -8.77
C GLY A 32 -62.66 -37.26 -8.71
N ILE A 33 -63.91 -36.90 -8.95
CA ILE A 33 -64.68 -35.79 -8.33
C ILE A 33 -63.96 -34.43 -8.25
N PHE A 34 -64.29 -33.57 -9.22
CA PHE A 34 -64.05 -32.12 -9.18
C PHE A 34 -64.81 -31.48 -8.00
N THR A 35 -64.11 -31.16 -6.92
CA THR A 35 -64.55 -30.10 -5.99
C THR A 35 -64.26 -28.75 -6.63
N MET A 36 -65.32 -28.00 -6.95
CA MET A 36 -65.27 -26.67 -7.54
C MET A 36 -64.56 -25.70 -6.56
N LYS A 37 -63.25 -25.46 -6.76
CA LYS A 37 -62.55 -24.36 -6.09
C LYS A 37 -63.19 -23.05 -6.58
N ARG A 38 -63.84 -22.32 -5.67
CA ARG A 38 -64.29 -20.94 -5.89
C ARG A 38 -63.11 -20.14 -6.43
N SER A 39 -63.17 -19.76 -7.70
CA SER A 39 -62.24 -18.83 -8.33
C SER A 39 -62.41 -17.49 -7.64
N VAL A 40 -61.43 -17.12 -6.81
CA VAL A 40 -61.27 -15.72 -6.42
C VAL A 40 -60.95 -14.98 -7.71
N LEU A 41 -61.90 -14.19 -8.21
CA LEU A 41 -61.73 -13.30 -9.35
C LEU A 41 -60.53 -12.40 -9.01
N HIS A 42 -59.42 -12.59 -9.71
CA HIS A 42 -58.32 -11.64 -9.67
C HIS A 42 -58.78 -10.44 -10.50
N PRO A 43 -58.90 -9.23 -9.93
CA PRO A 43 -59.26 -8.06 -10.71
C PRO A 43 -58.25 -7.91 -11.85
N ALA A 44 -58.74 -7.80 -13.09
CA ALA A 44 -57.90 -7.56 -14.25
C ALA A 44 -57.30 -6.15 -14.13
N PHE A 45 -55.99 -6.08 -13.99
CA PHE A 45 -55.24 -4.82 -13.87
C PHE A 45 -55.22 -4.11 -15.22
N THR A 46 -55.55 -2.81 -15.26
CA THR A 46 -55.55 -2.06 -16.51
C THR A 46 -54.12 -1.66 -16.90
N LEU A 47 -53.82 -1.59 -18.20
CA LEU A 47 -52.51 -1.19 -18.71
C LEU A 47 -52.09 0.21 -18.20
N VAL A 48 -53.06 1.09 -17.96
CA VAL A 48 -52.84 2.44 -17.42
C VAL A 48 -52.39 2.39 -15.96
N GLU A 49 -53.01 1.57 -15.12
CA GLU A 49 -52.58 1.41 -13.72
C GLU A 49 -51.15 0.87 -13.61
N LEU A 50 -50.76 -0.05 -14.50
CA LEU A 50 -49.39 -0.55 -14.57
C LEU A 50 -48.40 0.54 -14.99
N LEU A 51 -48.73 1.32 -16.01
CA LEU A 51 -47.89 2.42 -16.49
C LEU A 51 -47.67 3.49 -15.41
N VAL A 52 -48.70 3.84 -14.64
CA VAL A 52 -48.57 4.83 -13.56
C VAL A 52 -47.67 4.30 -12.44
N VAL A 53 -47.82 3.04 -12.05
CA VAL A 53 -47.01 2.44 -10.98
C VAL A 53 -45.54 2.39 -11.38
N ILE A 54 -45.22 1.94 -12.60
CA ILE A 54 -43.82 1.93 -13.07
C ILE A 54 -43.26 3.35 -13.21
N ALA A 55 -44.08 4.33 -13.59
CA ALA A 55 -43.66 5.73 -13.65
C ALA A 55 -43.30 6.28 -12.26
N ILE A 56 -44.13 6.00 -11.24
CA ILE A 56 -43.85 6.41 -9.86
C ILE A 56 -42.59 5.73 -9.33
N ILE A 57 -42.45 4.41 -9.52
CA ILE A 57 -41.24 3.68 -9.11
C ILE A 57 -40.00 4.23 -9.84
N GLY A 58 -40.12 4.51 -11.14
CA GLY A 58 -39.06 5.10 -11.95
C GLY A 58 -38.61 6.46 -11.41
N VAL A 59 -39.55 7.34 -11.04
CA VAL A 59 -39.25 8.65 -10.43
C VAL A 59 -38.60 8.48 -9.05
N LEU A 60 -39.15 7.61 -8.20
CA LEU A 60 -38.60 7.37 -6.85
C LEU A 60 -37.18 6.81 -6.93
N VAL A 61 -36.94 5.79 -7.76
CA VAL A 61 -35.59 5.22 -7.95
C VAL A 61 -34.66 6.24 -8.59
N GLY A 62 -35.14 7.01 -9.57
CA GLY A 62 -34.37 8.06 -10.23
C GLY A 62 -33.87 9.14 -9.27
N LEU A 63 -34.68 9.50 -8.26
CA LEU A 63 -34.30 10.47 -7.23
C LEU A 63 -33.44 9.85 -6.11
N LEU A 64 -33.66 8.58 -5.78
CA LEU A 64 -32.95 7.90 -4.68
C LEU A 64 -31.57 7.36 -5.08
N LEU A 65 -31.38 6.92 -6.33
CA LEU A 65 -30.13 6.29 -6.74
C LEU A 65 -28.90 7.20 -6.61
N PRO A 66 -28.92 8.48 -7.08
CA PRO A 66 -27.79 9.38 -6.89
C PRO A 66 -27.51 9.65 -5.41
N ALA A 67 -28.56 9.81 -4.61
CA ALA A 67 -28.45 10.08 -3.17
C ALA A 67 -27.82 8.91 -2.41
N VAL A 68 -28.21 7.66 -2.73
CA VAL A 68 -27.63 6.46 -2.10
C VAL A 68 -26.15 6.34 -2.43
N GLN A 69 -25.72 6.68 -3.65
CA GLN A 69 -24.30 6.62 -4.00
C GLN A 69 -23.47 7.69 -3.31
N ALA A 70 -23.98 8.93 -3.23
CA ALA A 70 -23.34 10.00 -2.48
C ALA A 70 -23.20 9.63 -0.99
N ALA A 71 -24.24 9.07 -0.39
CA ALA A 71 -24.21 8.62 1.00
C ALA A 71 -23.20 7.48 1.21
N ARG A 72 -23.13 6.51 0.28
CA ARG A 72 -22.13 5.43 0.34
C ARG A 72 -20.71 5.96 0.25
N GLU A 73 -20.44 6.93 -0.62
CA GLU A 73 -19.11 7.51 -0.76
C GLU A 73 -18.71 8.33 0.48
N ALA A 74 -19.64 9.12 1.03
CA ALA A 74 -19.42 9.82 2.29
C ALA A 74 -19.10 8.83 3.43
N ALA A 75 -19.83 7.71 3.51
CA ALA A 75 -19.57 6.67 4.50
C ALA A 75 -18.17 6.04 4.33
N ARG A 76 -17.77 5.72 3.09
CA ARG A 76 -16.42 5.20 2.83
C ARG A 76 -15.33 6.21 3.22
N ARG A 77 -15.53 7.50 2.91
CA ARG A 77 -14.62 8.58 3.28
C ARG A 77 -14.45 8.70 4.79
N MET A 78 -15.56 8.67 5.54
CA MET A 78 -15.51 8.65 6.99
C MET A 78 -14.77 7.42 7.54
N SER A 79 -14.99 6.23 6.96
CA SER A 79 -14.27 5.02 7.36
C SER A 79 -12.76 5.11 7.09
N CYS A 80 -12.33 5.63 5.93
CA CYS A 80 -10.90 5.81 5.65
C CYS A 80 -10.27 6.83 6.62
N SER A 81 -10.94 7.96 6.88
CA SER A 81 -10.48 8.92 7.89
C SER A 81 -10.35 8.29 9.27
N ASN A 82 -11.32 7.48 9.69
CA ASN A 82 -11.31 6.83 11.00
C ASN A 82 -10.21 5.76 11.14
N ASN A 83 -10.00 4.95 10.10
CA ASN A 83 -8.88 4.02 10.04
C ASN A 83 -7.55 4.78 10.19
N PHE A 84 -7.44 5.94 9.52
CA PHE A 84 -6.23 6.74 9.65
C PHE A 84 -6.06 7.38 11.04
N LYS A 85 -7.15 7.79 11.70
CA LYS A 85 -7.13 8.25 13.09
C LYS A 85 -6.66 7.15 14.04
N GLN A 86 -7.07 5.90 13.83
CA GLN A 86 -6.58 4.76 14.61
C GLN A 86 -5.07 4.57 14.46
N ILE A 87 -4.53 4.72 13.24
CA ILE A 87 -3.09 4.69 13.00
C ILE A 87 -2.39 5.86 13.72
N GLY A 88 -2.96 7.07 13.66
CA GLY A 88 -2.44 8.23 14.41
C GLY A 88 -2.37 7.97 15.92
N LEU A 89 -3.46 7.47 16.51
CA LEU A 89 -3.48 7.07 17.92
C LEU A 89 -2.44 5.99 18.22
N ALA A 90 -2.26 5.01 17.32
CA ALA A 90 -1.24 3.98 17.46
C ALA A 90 0.18 4.57 17.48
N VAL A 91 0.48 5.59 16.67
CA VAL A 91 1.78 6.31 16.72
C VAL A 91 2.01 6.97 18.07
N HIS A 92 1.01 7.68 18.59
CA HIS A 92 1.13 8.34 19.90
C HIS A 92 1.27 7.33 21.03
N ASN A 93 0.54 6.21 20.99
CA ASN A 93 0.68 5.13 21.95
C ASN A 93 2.06 4.46 21.88
N TYR A 94 2.57 4.22 20.67
CA TYR A 94 3.93 3.73 20.46
C TYR A 94 4.96 4.68 21.06
N HIS A 95 4.84 5.99 20.78
CA HIS A 95 5.72 7.00 21.36
C HIS A 95 5.62 7.05 22.89
N SER A 96 4.41 6.95 23.45
CA SER A 96 4.21 6.92 24.90
C SER A 96 4.86 5.70 25.56
N ALA A 97 4.87 4.55 24.87
CA ALA A 97 5.45 3.31 25.39
C ALA A 97 6.99 3.27 25.24
N TYR A 98 7.52 3.76 24.13
CA TYR A 98 8.94 3.58 23.76
C TYR A 98 9.78 4.86 23.74
N ASN A 99 9.19 6.04 23.99
CA ASN A 99 9.84 7.35 23.91
C ASN A 99 10.57 7.61 22.57
N GLN A 100 10.01 7.05 21.50
CA GLN A 100 10.49 7.18 20.13
C GLN A 100 9.35 6.87 19.16
N LEU A 101 9.47 7.33 17.92
CA LEU A 101 8.57 6.98 16.83
C LEU A 101 8.86 5.58 16.29
N PRO A 102 7.88 4.90 15.68
CA PRO A 102 8.16 3.68 14.93
C PRO A 102 9.16 4.00 13.80
N MET A 103 10.07 3.07 13.55
CA MET A 103 11.11 3.26 12.54
C MET A 103 10.60 2.83 11.17
N GLN A 104 10.71 3.71 10.17
CA GLN A 104 10.54 3.36 8.77
C GLN A 104 11.80 2.68 8.25
N ASN A 105 11.66 1.57 7.51
CA ASN A 105 12.77 0.70 7.11
C ASN A 105 13.62 0.31 8.33
N GLY A 106 12.95 -0.28 9.33
CA GLY A 106 13.59 -0.80 10.53
C GLY A 106 13.69 -2.33 10.53
N GLY A 107 13.98 -2.90 11.70
CA GLY A 107 13.99 -4.35 11.91
C GLY A 107 15.38 -4.88 12.28
N THR A 108 15.72 -6.05 11.76
CA THR A 108 16.93 -6.81 12.05
C THR A 108 17.89 -6.77 10.87
N ASN A 109 19.18 -6.85 11.17
CA ASN A 109 20.26 -7.00 10.20
C ASN A 109 21.23 -8.09 10.66
N GLN A 110 21.64 -8.98 9.76
CA GLN A 110 22.74 -9.90 10.00
C GLN A 110 24.05 -9.33 9.43
N LYS A 111 25.14 -9.61 10.15
CA LYS A 111 26.50 -9.23 9.73
C LYS A 111 26.92 -10.03 8.49
N VAL A 112 27.75 -9.40 7.65
CA VAL A 112 28.29 -9.95 6.38
C VAL A 112 28.79 -11.39 6.55
N GLY A 113 28.32 -12.32 5.71
CA GLY A 113 28.84 -13.71 5.63
C GLY A 113 27.83 -14.83 5.90
N ALA A 114 26.55 -14.52 6.13
CA ALA A 114 25.52 -15.54 6.32
C ALA A 114 24.96 -16.08 4.98
N ALA A 115 24.71 -17.39 4.92
CA ALA A 115 24.11 -18.03 3.75
C ALA A 115 22.61 -17.71 3.66
N LYS A 116 22.11 -17.43 2.43
CA LYS A 116 20.67 -17.25 2.18
C LYS A 116 19.91 -18.60 2.31
N PRO A 117 18.62 -18.60 2.70
CA PRO A 117 17.80 -17.44 3.08
C PRO A 117 18.30 -16.81 4.38
N LEU A 118 18.45 -15.48 4.38
CA LEU A 118 18.86 -14.77 5.58
C LEU A 118 17.71 -14.87 6.59
N PRO A 119 18.00 -15.25 7.84
CA PRO A 119 17.03 -15.23 8.92
C PRO A 119 16.84 -13.78 9.44
N ASP A 120 16.86 -12.76 8.58
CA ASP A 120 16.68 -11.36 8.97
C ASP A 120 15.75 -10.66 7.98
N ASN A 121 15.42 -9.40 8.28
CA ASN A 121 14.57 -8.59 7.43
C ASN A 121 15.28 -7.37 6.81
N VAL A 122 16.63 -7.40 6.76
CA VAL A 122 17.50 -6.42 6.08
C VAL A 122 17.17 -4.93 6.33
N LEU A 123 16.69 -4.60 7.53
CA LEU A 123 16.21 -3.25 7.88
C LEU A 123 15.15 -2.71 6.89
N GLU A 124 14.14 -3.51 6.57
CA GLU A 124 13.08 -3.14 5.62
C GLU A 124 11.68 -3.14 6.16
N LEU A 125 11.51 -3.36 7.46
CA LEU A 125 10.18 -3.30 8.04
C LEU A 125 9.62 -1.89 7.95
N SER A 126 8.38 -1.81 7.49
CA SER A 126 7.56 -0.60 7.51
C SER A 126 7.29 -0.16 8.95
N TRP A 127 7.13 1.14 9.14
CA TRP A 127 6.67 1.72 10.41
C TRP A 127 5.37 1.06 10.94
N LEU A 128 4.52 0.59 10.02
CA LEU A 128 3.25 -0.09 10.33
C LEU A 128 3.44 -1.39 11.14
N VAL A 129 4.56 -2.09 10.96
CA VAL A 129 4.83 -3.36 11.67
C VAL A 129 4.90 -3.12 13.18
N GLY A 130 5.61 -2.07 13.60
CA GLY A 130 5.72 -1.70 15.02
C GLY A 130 4.41 -1.18 15.62
N LEU A 131 3.46 -0.75 14.78
CA LEU A 131 2.15 -0.26 15.21
C LEU A 131 1.12 -1.37 15.41
N THR A 132 1.35 -2.57 14.88
CA THR A 132 0.39 -3.69 14.95
C THR A 132 -0.19 -3.95 16.37
N PRO A 133 0.59 -4.00 17.47
CA PRO A 133 0.00 -4.22 18.80
C PRO A 133 -0.88 -3.05 19.28
N PHE A 134 -0.71 -1.85 18.72
CA PHE A 134 -1.49 -0.66 19.05
C PHE A 134 -2.72 -0.46 18.14
N MET A 135 -2.93 -1.35 17.17
CA MET A 135 -4.06 -1.35 16.22
C MET A 135 -4.93 -2.60 16.36
N GLU A 136 -5.02 -3.14 17.57
CA GLU A 136 -5.78 -4.38 17.88
C GLU A 136 -5.30 -5.62 17.09
N GLN A 137 -4.07 -5.62 16.57
CA GLN A 137 -3.46 -6.76 15.87
C GLN A 137 -2.49 -7.54 16.77
N GLN A 138 -2.87 -7.79 18.03
CA GLN A 138 -2.02 -8.46 19.02
C GLN A 138 -1.63 -9.88 18.59
N ALA A 139 -2.56 -10.66 18.02
CA ALA A 139 -2.27 -12.02 17.56
C ALA A 139 -1.29 -12.06 16.38
N LEU A 140 -1.31 -11.04 15.51
CA LEU A 140 -0.34 -10.90 14.43
C LEU A 140 1.02 -10.46 14.97
N TRP A 141 1.03 -9.52 15.92
CA TRP A 141 2.25 -9.08 16.58
C TRP A 141 2.95 -10.23 17.32
N GLU A 142 2.22 -11.12 17.98
CA GLU A 142 2.79 -12.31 18.63
C GLU A 142 3.46 -13.27 17.64
N GLN A 143 2.94 -13.38 16.41
CA GLN A 143 3.60 -14.16 15.37
C GLN A 143 4.88 -13.49 14.86
N ILE A 144 4.88 -12.16 14.77
CA ILE A 144 6.02 -11.38 14.27
C ILE A 144 7.14 -11.24 15.30
N SER A 145 6.78 -10.97 16.56
CA SER A 145 7.73 -10.70 17.64
C SER A 145 8.39 -11.97 18.19
N ASN A 146 7.79 -13.14 17.96
CA ASN A 146 8.36 -14.41 18.37
C ASN A 146 9.20 -15.05 17.25
N ARG A 147 10.05 -15.99 17.65
CA ARG A 147 10.79 -16.83 16.72
C ARG A 147 9.81 -17.68 15.91
N TYR A 148 9.92 -17.64 14.59
CA TYR A 148 9.16 -18.49 13.70
C TYR A 148 9.93 -19.78 13.40
N ILE A 149 9.22 -20.91 13.40
CA ILE A 149 9.74 -22.21 13.03
C ILE A 149 8.79 -22.78 11.99
N ALA A 150 9.29 -22.92 10.75
CA ALA A 150 8.50 -23.46 9.66
C ALA A 150 8.10 -24.93 9.94
N PRO A 151 6.98 -25.41 9.38
CA PRO A 151 6.62 -26.83 9.41
C PRO A 151 7.79 -27.70 8.93
N GLY A 152 8.26 -28.63 9.76
CA GLY A 152 9.44 -29.46 9.49
C GLY A 152 10.75 -28.94 10.09
N GLY A 153 10.77 -27.74 10.69
CA GLY A 153 11.89 -27.22 11.48
C GLY A 153 13.12 -26.75 10.70
N THR A 154 13.09 -26.84 9.37
CA THR A 154 14.24 -26.54 8.50
C THR A 154 14.49 -25.04 8.30
N VAL A 155 13.42 -24.24 8.27
CA VAL A 155 13.50 -22.77 8.16
C VAL A 155 13.11 -22.15 9.49
N VAL A 156 13.98 -21.29 10.00
CA VAL A 156 13.80 -20.60 11.27
C VAL A 156 14.08 -19.13 11.07
N HIS A 157 13.14 -18.29 11.49
CA HIS A 157 13.37 -16.85 11.59
C HIS A 157 13.41 -16.43 13.05
N PRO A 158 14.37 -15.57 13.44
CA PRO A 158 14.36 -14.92 14.74
C PRO A 158 13.13 -14.02 14.87
N PRO A 159 12.92 -13.45 16.08
CA PRO A 159 12.03 -12.32 16.27
C PRO A 159 12.15 -11.29 15.14
N MET A 160 11.03 -10.69 14.77
CA MET A 160 10.86 -9.71 13.69
C MET A 160 10.82 -10.30 12.27
N GLY A 161 10.80 -11.62 12.14
CA GLY A 161 10.49 -12.31 10.89
C GLY A 161 11.55 -12.17 9.81
N SER A 162 11.18 -12.63 8.61
CA SER A 162 12.03 -12.65 7.43
C SER A 162 11.95 -11.38 6.58
N GLU A 163 12.82 -11.31 5.58
CA GLU A 163 12.87 -10.29 4.55
C GLU A 163 11.51 -10.14 3.82
N PRO A 164 10.82 -8.98 3.95
CA PRO A 164 9.52 -8.77 3.31
C PRO A 164 9.60 -8.66 1.77
N ARG A 165 10.81 -8.75 1.20
CA ARG A 165 11.06 -8.68 -0.24
C ARG A 165 10.64 -9.96 -0.96
N PHE A 166 10.59 -11.09 -0.26
CA PHE A 166 10.26 -12.39 -0.87
C PHE A 166 8.99 -12.32 -1.73
N THR A 167 9.02 -13.01 -2.86
CA THR A 167 7.85 -13.14 -3.75
C THR A 167 6.81 -14.07 -3.16
N ILE A 168 5.59 -14.01 -3.69
CA ILE A 168 4.56 -15.02 -3.38
C ILE A 168 5.09 -16.44 -3.66
N ALA A 169 5.87 -16.62 -4.73
CA ALA A 169 6.47 -17.91 -5.06
C ALA A 169 7.53 -18.36 -4.03
N ASN A 170 8.31 -17.43 -3.48
CA ASN A 170 9.26 -17.75 -2.40
C ASN A 170 8.53 -18.18 -1.13
N HIS A 171 7.37 -17.62 -0.83
CA HIS A 171 6.55 -18.03 0.30
C HIS A 171 6.05 -19.48 0.23
N GLY A 172 5.92 -20.03 -0.98
CA GLY A 172 5.58 -21.44 -1.18
C GLY A 172 6.76 -22.41 -1.11
N THR A 173 8.01 -21.91 -1.09
CA THR A 173 9.20 -22.74 -1.28
C THR A 173 10.36 -22.36 -0.35
N THR A 174 11.01 -21.24 -0.61
CA THR A 174 12.24 -20.78 0.05
C THR A 174 11.99 -20.27 1.47
N ASP A 175 10.86 -19.59 1.68
CA ASP A 175 10.55 -18.93 2.96
C ASP A 175 9.04 -18.95 3.31
N PRO A 176 8.54 -19.98 4.01
CA PRO A 176 7.12 -20.10 4.35
C PRO A 176 6.65 -19.15 5.46
N TYR A 177 7.28 -17.98 5.65
CA TYR A 177 6.87 -16.98 6.60
C TYR A 177 5.59 -16.24 6.16
N THR A 178 4.43 -16.71 6.63
CA THR A 178 3.11 -16.20 6.24
C THR A 178 2.63 -14.91 6.91
N PRO A 179 3.16 -14.41 8.07
CA PRO A 179 2.64 -13.19 8.68
C PRO A 179 2.59 -11.96 7.75
N TRP A 180 3.54 -11.82 6.82
CA TRP A 180 3.54 -10.75 5.83
C TRP A 180 2.35 -10.80 4.87
N LEU A 181 1.80 -11.99 4.60
CA LEU A 181 0.64 -12.18 3.72
C LEU A 181 -0.70 -11.81 4.37
N THR A 182 -0.70 -11.41 5.65
CA THR A 182 -1.92 -11.06 6.38
C THR A 182 -2.48 -9.72 5.93
N GLU A 183 -3.76 -9.70 5.52
CA GLU A 183 -4.50 -8.47 5.26
C GLU A 183 -4.99 -7.85 6.57
N VAL A 184 -4.43 -6.70 6.96
CA VAL A 184 -4.83 -5.98 8.17
C VAL A 184 -5.99 -5.02 7.85
N PRO A 185 -7.21 -5.22 8.37
CA PRO A 185 -8.37 -4.40 8.00
C PRO A 185 -8.18 -2.90 8.25
N GLY A 186 -7.51 -2.54 9.35
CA GLY A 186 -7.22 -1.14 9.71
C GLY A 186 -6.29 -0.42 8.74
N LEU A 187 -5.50 -1.16 7.94
CA LEU A 187 -4.60 -0.59 6.94
C LEU A 187 -5.27 -0.41 5.56
N ARG A 188 -6.56 -0.77 5.43
CA ARG A 188 -7.32 -0.67 4.18
C ARG A 188 -8.31 0.49 4.24
N CYS A 189 -8.39 1.25 3.15
CA CYS A 189 -9.46 2.20 2.91
C CYS A 189 -10.58 1.51 2.13
N PRO A 190 -11.84 1.48 2.61
CA PRO A 190 -12.95 0.85 1.89
C PRO A 190 -13.25 1.39 0.49
N SER A 191 -12.74 2.57 0.12
CA SER A 191 -12.83 3.10 -1.25
C SER A 191 -11.81 2.50 -2.22
N ASP A 192 -10.79 1.80 -1.72
CA ASP A 192 -9.83 1.09 -2.57
C ASP A 192 -10.37 -0.32 -2.91
N PRO A 193 -10.61 -0.64 -4.20
CA PRO A 193 -11.18 -1.92 -4.60
C PRO A 193 -10.17 -3.07 -4.65
N GLY A 194 -8.86 -2.79 -4.50
CA GLY A 194 -7.80 -3.78 -4.61
C GLY A 194 -7.91 -4.86 -3.55
N ARG A 195 -7.80 -6.14 -3.95
CA ARG A 195 -7.87 -7.30 -3.04
C ARG A 195 -7.01 -8.43 -3.55
N GLY A 196 -6.42 -9.18 -2.61
CA GLY A 196 -5.72 -10.43 -2.89
C GLY A 196 -4.49 -10.25 -3.80
N LEU A 197 -4.13 -11.35 -4.44
CA LEU A 197 -2.97 -11.46 -5.32
C LEU A 197 -3.02 -10.41 -6.45
N PRO A 198 -1.87 -9.91 -6.91
CA PRO A 198 -0.50 -10.29 -6.52
C PRO A 198 0.03 -9.57 -5.26
N ALA A 199 -0.83 -8.91 -4.49
CA ALA A 199 -0.41 -8.26 -3.24
C ALA A 199 -0.20 -9.27 -2.10
N GLN A 200 0.72 -8.94 -1.20
CA GLN A 200 1.08 -9.68 0.01
C GLN A 200 0.65 -8.87 1.23
N GLY A 201 -0.66 -8.63 1.36
CA GLY A 201 -1.23 -7.74 2.37
C GLY A 201 -1.11 -6.26 1.95
N ARG A 202 -2.24 -5.66 1.61
CA ARG A 202 -2.29 -4.29 1.07
C ARG A 202 -2.29 -3.23 2.17
N THR A 203 -1.72 -2.07 1.88
CA THR A 203 -1.85 -0.86 2.70
C THR A 203 -2.29 0.34 1.86
N ASN A 204 -3.14 1.17 2.44
CA ASN A 204 -3.50 2.48 1.91
C ASN A 204 -2.82 3.63 2.65
N TYR A 205 -1.86 3.35 3.53
CA TYR A 205 -1.21 4.40 4.34
C TYR A 205 0.31 4.24 4.28
N ALA A 206 0.99 5.35 4.04
CA ALA A 206 2.44 5.40 3.84
C ALA A 206 3.09 6.53 4.64
N ALA A 207 4.31 6.29 5.11
CA ALA A 207 5.08 7.23 5.91
C ALA A 207 5.57 8.43 5.09
N SER A 208 5.58 9.63 5.67
CA SER A 208 6.15 10.82 5.03
C SER A 208 7.68 10.86 5.18
N LEU A 209 8.39 10.85 4.06
CA LEU A 209 9.85 11.08 3.99
C LEU A 209 10.22 12.51 3.60
N GLY A 210 9.22 13.37 3.41
CA GLY A 210 9.38 14.80 3.16
C GLY A 210 9.45 15.18 1.70
N ASP A 211 10.05 16.32 1.43
CA ASP A 211 9.93 17.09 0.18
C ASP A 211 11.23 17.10 -0.65
N ALA A 212 12.10 16.11 -0.47
CA ALA A 212 13.29 15.92 -1.30
C ALA A 212 13.55 14.43 -1.51
N THR A 213 13.97 14.07 -2.72
CA THR A 213 13.99 12.66 -3.15
C THR A 213 15.37 12.00 -3.06
N ALA A 214 16.40 12.74 -2.68
CA ALA A 214 17.76 12.21 -2.61
C ALA A 214 18.00 11.33 -1.38
N LEU A 215 18.52 10.11 -1.59
CA LEU A 215 18.81 9.12 -0.55
C LEU A 215 17.62 8.89 0.38
N LEU A 216 16.43 8.62 -0.13
CA LEU A 216 15.24 8.40 0.70
C LEU A 216 15.38 7.21 1.66
N LEU A 217 16.23 6.22 1.32
CA LEU A 217 16.61 5.11 2.22
C LEU A 217 17.76 5.44 3.19
N SER A 218 18.16 6.72 3.26
CA SER A 218 19.23 7.22 4.11
C SER A 218 20.65 6.76 3.71
N ASN A 219 21.66 7.24 4.43
CA ASN A 219 23.07 6.84 4.30
C ASN A 219 23.40 5.49 4.95
N ILE A 220 22.40 4.72 5.38
CA ILE A 220 22.59 3.44 6.05
C ILE A 220 22.10 2.35 5.08
N ASP A 221 22.95 1.37 4.79
CA ASP A 221 22.62 0.28 3.88
C ASP A 221 21.71 -0.77 4.54
N ASP A 222 21.30 -1.77 3.76
CA ASP A 222 20.41 -2.87 4.16
C ASP A 222 21.01 -3.75 5.27
N ARG A 223 22.31 -3.57 5.55
CA ARG A 223 23.04 -4.29 6.60
C ARG A 223 23.30 -3.40 7.81
N GLY A 224 22.82 -2.16 7.83
CA GLY A 224 23.02 -1.21 8.92
C GLY A 224 24.40 -0.55 8.93
N ASN A 225 25.17 -0.64 7.85
CA ASN A 225 26.46 0.05 7.73
C ASN A 225 26.27 1.39 7.02
N GLU A 226 27.18 2.34 7.26
CA GLU A 226 27.19 3.55 6.46
C GLU A 226 27.54 3.23 5.00
N SER A 227 26.75 3.74 4.07
CA SER A 227 26.95 3.55 2.64
C SER A 227 28.24 4.22 2.16
N GLY A 228 28.88 3.63 1.16
CA GLY A 228 30.10 4.14 0.52
C GLY A 228 31.41 3.60 1.12
N THR A 229 32.53 4.01 0.53
CA THR A 229 33.89 3.66 0.99
C THR A 229 34.72 4.92 1.21
N GLY A 230 35.47 4.98 2.32
CA GLY A 230 36.35 6.09 2.65
C GLY A 230 35.63 7.45 2.66
N TRP A 231 36.05 8.38 1.80
CA TRP A 231 35.48 9.74 1.70
C TRP A 231 33.99 9.77 1.34
N GLN A 232 33.48 8.76 0.63
CA GLN A 232 32.08 8.70 0.21
C GLN A 232 31.11 8.62 1.39
N VAL A 233 31.55 8.03 2.51
CA VAL A 233 30.73 7.91 3.73
C VAL A 233 30.33 9.28 4.26
N ALA A 234 31.29 10.23 4.29
CA ALA A 234 31.02 11.58 4.72
C ALA A 234 30.04 12.30 3.78
N THR A 235 30.18 12.11 2.47
CA THR A 235 29.27 12.65 1.46
C THR A 235 27.85 12.12 1.62
N TYR A 236 27.66 10.81 1.71
CA TYR A 236 26.32 10.22 1.87
C TYR A 236 25.68 10.60 3.19
N ARG A 237 26.46 10.66 4.28
CA ARG A 237 25.98 11.15 5.57
C ARG A 237 25.47 12.59 5.46
N GLN A 238 26.22 13.46 4.79
CA GLN A 238 25.82 14.85 4.60
C GLN A 238 24.57 14.96 3.73
N ARG A 239 24.54 14.27 2.58
CA ARG A 239 23.37 14.22 1.68
C ARG A 239 22.10 13.77 2.41
N SER A 240 22.17 12.66 3.13
CA SER A 240 21.03 12.12 3.88
C SER A 240 20.54 13.09 4.96
N ARG A 241 21.45 13.80 5.64
CA ARG A 241 21.07 14.83 6.64
C ARG A 241 20.34 16.02 6.02
N VAL A 242 20.71 16.40 4.79
CA VAL A 242 20.13 17.55 4.09
C VAL A 242 18.79 17.20 3.44
N SER A 243 18.72 16.07 2.74
CA SER A 243 17.57 15.72 1.91
C SER A 243 16.50 14.92 2.65
N ASN A 244 16.83 14.16 3.70
CA ASN A 244 15.81 13.41 4.45
C ASN A 244 15.13 14.33 5.46
N ARG A 245 14.19 15.16 4.98
CA ARG A 245 13.53 16.21 5.77
C ARG A 245 12.16 15.83 6.30
N GLY A 246 11.65 14.65 5.98
CA GLY A 246 10.34 14.16 6.42
C GLY A 246 10.18 13.96 7.92
N PHE A 247 8.95 13.67 8.32
CA PHE A 247 8.63 13.24 9.69
C PHE A 247 9.38 11.97 10.07
N PHE A 248 9.47 11.02 9.13
CA PHE A 248 10.31 9.85 9.25
C PHE A 248 11.61 10.04 8.47
N ARG A 249 12.66 9.39 8.97
CA ARG A 249 13.91 9.17 8.24
C ARG A 249 14.18 7.68 8.24
N SER A 250 14.27 7.10 7.05
CA SER A 250 14.51 5.66 6.88
C SER A 250 15.73 5.20 7.68
N ARG A 251 15.63 4.05 8.35
CA ARG A 251 16.70 3.44 9.16
C ARG A 251 17.20 4.30 10.33
N HIS A 252 16.43 5.31 10.73
CA HIS A 252 16.75 6.18 11.85
C HIS A 252 15.60 6.22 12.85
N VAL A 253 15.95 6.17 14.12
CA VAL A 253 15.02 6.40 15.21
C VAL A 253 14.74 7.90 15.30
N MET A 254 13.47 8.27 15.14
CA MET A 254 12.98 9.64 15.26
C MET A 254 12.19 9.81 16.55
N LYS A 255 12.06 11.04 17.05
CA LYS A 255 11.25 11.39 18.23
C LYS A 255 10.43 12.65 17.95
N PHE A 256 9.36 12.89 18.71
CA PHE A 256 8.57 14.11 18.55
C PHE A 256 9.40 15.39 18.72
N ARG A 257 10.42 15.38 19.59
CA ARG A 257 11.34 16.53 19.75
C ARG A 257 12.16 16.86 18.49
N ASP A 258 12.27 15.93 17.55
CA ASP A 258 13.03 16.12 16.31
C ASP A 258 12.16 16.81 15.24
N ILE A 259 10.87 17.00 15.50
CA ILE A 259 9.90 17.71 14.66
C ILE A 259 9.83 19.17 15.13
N LEU A 260 10.77 19.97 14.63
CA LEU A 260 11.00 21.36 15.04
C LEU A 260 9.97 22.34 14.47
N ASP A 261 9.32 22.00 13.35
CA ASP A 261 8.28 22.84 12.72
C ASP A 261 6.92 22.72 13.42
N GLY A 262 6.81 21.79 14.37
CA GLY A 262 5.62 21.53 15.17
C GLY A 262 4.81 20.34 14.65
N LEU A 263 4.29 19.52 15.57
CA LEU A 263 3.54 18.30 15.23
C LEU A 263 2.28 18.58 14.40
N ALA A 264 1.59 19.68 14.66
CA ALA A 264 0.40 20.08 13.89
C ALA A 264 0.71 20.59 12.47
N ASN A 265 1.97 20.96 12.20
CA ASN A 265 2.42 21.55 10.94
C ASN A 265 3.30 20.61 10.10
N THR A 266 3.52 19.37 10.56
CA THR A 266 4.30 18.39 9.80
C THR A 266 3.46 17.15 9.53
N ILE A 267 3.43 16.73 8.27
CA ILE A 267 2.75 15.52 7.81
C ILE A 267 3.52 14.29 8.30
N CYS A 268 2.87 13.48 9.12
CA CYS A 268 3.38 12.20 9.59
C CYS A 268 3.26 11.12 8.50
N ALA A 269 2.07 10.97 7.94
CA ALA A 269 1.77 9.96 6.94
C ALA A 269 0.65 10.46 6.01
N GLY A 270 0.44 9.77 4.89
CA GLY A 270 -0.67 10.07 3.99
C GLY A 270 -1.30 8.82 3.40
N GLU A 271 -2.51 9.01 2.90
CA GLU A 271 -3.22 7.99 2.14
C GLU A 271 -2.51 7.75 0.79
N ILE A 272 -2.50 6.49 0.36
CA ILE A 272 -2.02 6.03 -0.94
C ILE A 272 -3.07 5.12 -1.58
N VAL A 273 -3.13 5.12 -2.90
CA VAL A 273 -3.91 4.14 -3.66
C VAL A 273 -3.09 2.89 -3.91
N THR A 274 -3.73 1.73 -3.89
CA THR A 274 -3.07 0.48 -4.28
C THR A 274 -3.24 0.20 -5.76
N ASP A 275 -2.23 -0.45 -6.34
CA ASP A 275 -2.23 -0.78 -7.76
C ASP A 275 -3.32 -1.81 -8.10
N LEU A 276 -3.95 -1.64 -9.26
CA LEU A 276 -4.99 -2.56 -9.75
C LEU A 276 -4.53 -3.33 -10.99
N GLY A 277 -3.29 -3.12 -11.44
CA GLY A 277 -2.79 -3.66 -12.70
C GLY A 277 -3.37 -2.98 -13.94
N ASP A 278 -3.91 -1.76 -13.78
CA ASP A 278 -4.56 -0.97 -14.83
C ASP A 278 -3.66 0.12 -15.44
N ASN A 279 -2.39 0.16 -15.04
CA ASN A 279 -1.42 1.20 -15.39
C ASN A 279 -1.82 2.61 -14.90
N ASP A 280 -2.56 2.72 -13.79
CA ASP A 280 -2.84 4.02 -13.15
C ASP A 280 -1.52 4.74 -12.81
N THR A 281 -1.44 6.03 -13.16
CA THR A 281 -0.22 6.84 -13.06
C THR A 281 0.26 6.98 -11.62
N ARG A 282 -0.63 6.79 -10.64
CA ARG A 282 -0.34 6.95 -9.21
C ARG A 282 0.20 5.69 -8.56
N THR A 283 0.09 4.54 -9.24
CA THR A 283 0.34 3.22 -8.64
C THR A 283 1.38 2.38 -9.37
N ARG A 284 1.50 2.55 -10.68
CA ARG A 284 2.44 1.80 -11.50
C ARG A 284 3.75 2.57 -11.68
N LEU A 285 4.87 1.90 -11.41
CA LEU A 285 6.22 2.46 -11.49
C LEU A 285 6.65 2.72 -12.93
N VAL A 286 6.99 3.99 -13.21
CA VAL A 286 7.62 4.44 -14.46
C VAL A 286 8.87 5.24 -14.12
N SER A 287 9.94 5.02 -14.90
CA SER A 287 11.20 5.75 -14.74
C SER A 287 11.31 6.86 -15.76
N GLY A 288 11.53 8.09 -15.29
CA GLY A 288 11.67 9.28 -16.15
C GLY A 288 13.02 9.35 -16.88
N SER A 289 13.96 8.46 -16.54
CA SER A 289 15.28 8.39 -17.17
C SER A 289 15.97 7.04 -16.93
N THR A 290 17.13 6.85 -17.55
CA THR A 290 18.11 5.81 -17.21
C THR A 290 19.13 6.30 -16.16
N SER A 291 19.03 7.54 -15.67
CA SER A 291 19.99 8.18 -14.76
C SER A 291 19.43 8.43 -13.35
N VAL A 292 20.18 8.06 -12.31
CA VAL A 292 19.80 7.99 -10.87
C VAL A 292 19.59 9.37 -10.17
N VAL A 293 19.40 10.46 -10.91
CA VAL A 293 19.45 11.84 -10.36
C VAL A 293 18.34 12.75 -10.89
N VAL A 294 17.37 12.22 -11.64
CA VAL A 294 16.51 13.11 -12.44
C VAL A 294 15.48 13.88 -11.60
N SER A 295 14.82 13.26 -10.62
CA SER A 295 13.75 13.92 -9.86
C SER A 295 14.21 15.14 -9.06
N ARG A 296 15.46 15.17 -8.61
CA ARG A 296 16.00 16.27 -7.79
C ARG A 296 16.50 17.49 -8.58
N ASN A 297 16.62 17.35 -9.90
CA ASN A 297 17.09 18.41 -10.79
C ASN A 297 15.93 19.36 -11.17
N GLU A 298 16.28 20.48 -11.80
CA GLU A 298 15.29 21.40 -12.37
C GLU A 298 14.44 20.71 -13.44
N GLY A 299 13.12 20.82 -13.35
CA GLY A 299 12.16 20.09 -14.18
C GLY A 299 12.09 18.59 -13.91
N GLY A 300 12.79 18.09 -12.89
CA GLY A 300 12.90 16.68 -12.56
C GLY A 300 11.59 16.03 -12.14
N ASN A 301 10.70 16.80 -11.50
CA ASN A 301 9.42 16.27 -11.03
C ASN A 301 8.50 15.85 -12.18
N GLN A 302 8.67 16.46 -13.36
CA GLN A 302 7.87 16.19 -14.55
C GLN A 302 8.54 15.16 -15.49
N ALA A 303 9.59 14.47 -15.05
CA ALA A 303 10.38 13.59 -15.92
C ALA A 303 9.56 12.44 -16.52
N CYS A 304 8.50 12.00 -15.86
CA CYS A 304 7.62 10.94 -16.36
C CYS A 304 6.39 11.45 -17.13
N ASP A 305 6.16 12.76 -17.22
CA ASP A 305 4.92 13.31 -17.80
C ASP A 305 4.76 12.95 -19.29
N GLY A 306 5.87 12.76 -20.00
CA GLY A 306 5.87 12.33 -21.41
C GLY A 306 5.39 10.88 -21.63
N ASP A 307 5.25 10.09 -20.57
CA ASP A 307 4.74 8.71 -20.62
C ASP A 307 3.25 8.60 -20.29
N ILE A 308 2.60 9.71 -19.92
CA ILE A 308 1.14 9.77 -19.70
C ILE A 308 0.42 9.54 -21.04
N ASP A 309 -0.63 8.74 -21.03
CA ASP A 309 -1.50 8.53 -22.19
C ASP A 309 -2.30 9.81 -22.49
N PRO A 310 -2.11 10.45 -23.67
CA PRO A 310 -2.79 11.71 -23.99
C PRO A 310 -4.32 11.57 -24.08
N GLN A 311 -4.83 10.36 -24.37
CA GLN A 311 -6.26 10.09 -24.44
C GLN A 311 -6.84 9.72 -23.09
N ARG A 312 -6.01 9.23 -22.17
CA ARG A 312 -6.41 8.78 -20.84
C ARG A 312 -5.41 9.25 -19.78
N PRO A 313 -5.46 10.53 -19.35
CA PRO A 313 -4.43 11.12 -18.49
C PRO A 313 -4.23 10.46 -17.12
N GLN A 314 -5.17 9.62 -16.67
CA GLN A 314 -5.04 8.83 -15.45
C GLN A 314 -4.17 7.58 -15.61
N PHE A 315 -3.77 7.23 -16.84
CA PHE A 315 -3.06 5.99 -17.13
C PHE A 315 -1.77 6.27 -17.92
N TRP A 316 -0.77 5.43 -17.70
CA TRP A 316 0.42 5.40 -18.54
C TRP A 316 0.11 4.83 -19.93
N LYS A 317 0.84 5.31 -20.95
CA LYS A 317 0.80 4.70 -22.29
C LYS A 317 1.37 3.29 -22.26
N SER A 318 0.92 2.40 -23.16
CA SER A 318 1.32 0.99 -23.17
C SER A 318 2.83 0.74 -23.35
N GLY A 319 3.57 1.72 -23.88
CA GLY A 319 5.03 1.68 -24.07
C GLY A 319 5.81 2.57 -23.11
N ALA A 320 5.22 2.97 -21.99
CA ALA A 320 5.93 3.71 -20.94
C ALA A 320 7.13 2.91 -20.43
N ASN A 321 8.12 3.61 -19.87
CA ASN A 321 9.32 3.00 -19.30
C ASN A 321 9.03 2.35 -17.94
N PHE A 322 8.24 1.28 -17.95
CA PHE A 322 7.86 0.55 -16.76
C PHE A 322 9.09 -0.03 -16.08
N THR A 323 9.19 0.24 -14.78
CA THR A 323 10.32 -0.24 -13.99
C THR A 323 10.01 -1.62 -13.43
N SER A 324 10.93 -2.56 -13.59
CA SER A 324 10.86 -3.86 -12.92
C SER A 324 11.59 -3.79 -11.58
N ILE A 325 10.96 -4.28 -10.52
CA ILE A 325 11.63 -4.45 -9.23
C ILE A 325 12.33 -5.81 -9.27
N ALA A 326 13.66 -5.82 -9.09
CA ALA A 326 14.48 -7.04 -9.09
C ALA A 326 14.14 -8.06 -7.98
N LEU A 327 13.21 -7.71 -7.07
CA LEU A 327 12.78 -8.49 -5.90
C LEU A 327 11.53 -9.33 -6.15
N GLY A 328 11.13 -9.48 -7.39
CA GLY A 328 10.03 -10.37 -7.75
C GLY A 328 9.62 -10.30 -9.19
N GLY A 329 8.58 -11.07 -9.54
CA GLY A 329 7.91 -10.84 -10.81
C GLY A 329 7.49 -9.38 -10.90
N SER A 330 7.62 -8.77 -12.08
CA SER A 330 7.21 -7.39 -12.36
C SER A 330 5.75 -7.08 -12.00
N GLU A 331 4.96 -8.12 -11.76
CA GLU A 331 3.55 -8.12 -11.34
C GLU A 331 3.35 -7.85 -9.84
N GLU A 332 4.33 -8.13 -8.97
CA GLU A 332 4.25 -7.87 -7.52
C GLU A 332 4.75 -6.46 -7.13
N ALA A 333 5.22 -5.70 -8.12
CA ALA A 333 5.79 -4.36 -8.00
C ALA A 333 4.74 -3.23 -8.01
N GLY A 334 3.60 -3.45 -7.36
CA GLY A 334 2.49 -2.50 -7.31
C GLY A 334 2.51 -1.66 -6.04
N ARG A 335 2.03 -0.42 -6.15
CA ARG A 335 1.89 0.47 -5.00
C ARG A 335 1.04 -0.13 -3.90
N GLY A 336 1.55 -0.06 -2.67
CA GLY A 336 0.86 -0.53 -1.47
C GLY A 336 0.61 -2.05 -1.42
N TYR A 337 1.31 -2.86 -2.21
CA TYR A 337 1.13 -4.33 -2.22
C TYR A 337 1.69 -5.07 -1.01
N LYS A 338 2.59 -4.43 -0.26
CA LYS A 338 3.32 -5.05 0.85
C LYS A 338 3.33 -4.13 2.06
N TRP A 339 2.34 -4.26 2.94
CA TRP A 339 2.21 -3.40 4.13
C TRP A 339 3.42 -3.49 5.07
N ALA A 340 4.07 -4.65 5.14
CA ALA A 340 5.23 -4.89 5.98
C ALA A 340 6.53 -4.30 5.42
N MET A 341 6.56 -3.91 4.15
CA MET A 341 7.76 -3.43 3.47
C MET A 341 7.80 -1.89 3.47
N GLY A 342 8.86 -1.33 4.05
CA GLY A 342 9.04 0.11 4.19
C GLY A 342 9.63 0.80 2.96
N ARG A 343 9.95 0.09 1.86
CA ARG A 343 10.56 0.73 0.68
C ARG A 343 9.54 1.45 -0.21
N GLY A 344 10.05 2.39 -1.00
CA GLY A 344 9.44 3.07 -2.15
C GLY A 344 7.94 2.92 -2.28
N VAL A 345 7.56 2.24 -3.36
CA VAL A 345 6.18 2.04 -3.80
C VAL A 345 5.29 1.38 -2.73
N TYR A 346 5.84 0.74 -1.70
CA TYR A 346 5.06 0.00 -0.71
C TYR A 346 4.71 0.82 0.53
N GLY A 347 5.69 1.55 1.08
CA GLY A 347 5.65 1.97 2.48
C GLY A 347 5.84 3.45 2.77
N TYR A 348 6.25 4.26 1.79
CA TYR A 348 6.40 5.71 2.02
C TYR A 348 5.88 6.57 0.87
N LEU A 349 5.82 7.86 1.14
CA LEU A 349 5.45 8.90 0.21
C LEU A 349 6.39 10.11 0.34
N THR A 350 6.41 10.93 -0.70
CA THR A 350 7.12 12.21 -0.78
C THR A 350 6.11 13.33 -0.91
N ILE A 351 6.32 14.39 -0.16
CA ILE A 351 5.50 15.60 -0.15
C ILE A 351 6.15 16.62 -1.09
N VAL A 352 6.10 16.33 -2.39
CA VAL A 352 6.71 17.14 -3.45
C VAL A 352 5.64 17.56 -4.46
N THR A 353 5.02 16.57 -5.10
CA THR A 353 3.90 16.77 -6.01
C THR A 353 2.58 16.73 -5.23
N PRO A 354 1.55 17.50 -5.65
CA PRO A 354 0.28 17.57 -4.93
C PRO A 354 -0.44 16.20 -4.86
N PRO A 355 -1.46 16.04 -4.01
CA PRO A 355 -2.26 14.83 -3.95
C PRO A 355 -2.73 14.35 -5.32
N ASN A 356 -2.81 13.03 -5.48
CA ASN A 356 -3.24 12.35 -6.71
C ASN A 356 -2.38 12.63 -7.96
N SER A 357 -1.16 13.16 -7.78
CA SER A 357 -0.18 13.27 -8.86
C SER A 357 0.39 11.92 -9.31
N ASN A 358 1.06 11.91 -10.45
CA ASN A 358 1.74 10.74 -10.99
C ASN A 358 2.99 10.34 -10.18
N LEU A 359 3.25 9.04 -10.14
CA LEU A 359 4.43 8.44 -9.55
C LEU A 359 5.57 8.46 -10.57
N CYS A 360 6.79 8.82 -10.15
CA CYS A 360 7.94 8.84 -11.05
C CYS A 360 9.22 8.47 -10.31
N VAL A 361 9.98 7.48 -10.77
CA VAL A 361 11.23 7.05 -10.14
C VAL A 361 12.46 7.45 -10.95
N ASP A 362 13.61 7.59 -10.28
CA ASP A 362 14.84 8.10 -10.89
C ASP A 362 15.52 7.10 -11.84
N SER A 363 15.59 5.81 -11.49
CA SER A 363 16.21 4.83 -12.37
C SER A 363 15.50 3.48 -12.41
N ASN A 364 15.72 2.81 -13.54
CA ASN A 364 15.30 1.45 -13.83
C ASN A 364 16.55 0.57 -13.78
N GLY A 365 16.75 -0.23 -12.73
CA GLY A 365 17.97 -1.05 -12.71
C GLY A 365 18.29 -1.88 -11.48
N SER A 366 17.91 -1.50 -10.25
CA SER A 366 18.21 -2.35 -9.10
C SER A 366 17.29 -2.18 -7.89
N GLU A 367 17.32 -3.22 -7.07
CA GLU A 367 16.84 -3.30 -5.69
C GLU A 367 16.98 -2.03 -4.84
N ASN A 368 18.09 -1.30 -4.99
CA ASN A 368 18.44 -0.11 -4.20
C ASN A 368 18.09 1.22 -4.88
N GLU A 369 17.73 1.16 -6.15
CA GLU A 369 17.45 2.32 -7.00
C GLU A 369 15.98 2.75 -6.98
N LEU A 370 15.09 1.90 -6.46
CA LEU A 370 13.68 2.20 -6.21
C LEU A 370 13.47 2.97 -4.89
N SER A 371 14.54 3.58 -4.41
CA SER A 371 14.52 4.42 -3.22
C SER A 371 14.18 5.86 -3.58
N ASP A 372 14.88 6.41 -4.57
CA ASP A 372 14.79 7.81 -4.94
C ASP A 372 13.73 8.00 -6.05
N GLY A 373 12.81 8.93 -5.81
CA GLY A 373 11.71 9.21 -6.71
C GLY A 373 10.55 9.91 -6.03
N LEU A 374 9.56 10.27 -6.84
CA LEU A 374 8.31 10.88 -6.42
C LEU A 374 7.27 9.80 -6.12
N TYR A 375 6.83 9.77 -4.88
CA TYR A 375 5.80 8.87 -4.37
C TYR A 375 4.65 9.70 -3.80
N PRO A 376 3.74 10.24 -4.62
CA PRO A 376 2.73 11.21 -4.20
C PRO A 376 1.69 10.62 -3.26
N ALA A 377 1.11 11.40 -2.36
CA ALA A 377 -0.11 10.98 -1.66
C ALA A 377 -1.26 10.77 -2.66
N GLY A 378 -2.23 9.91 -2.37
CA GLY A 378 -3.35 9.68 -3.27
C GLY A 378 -4.51 8.92 -2.63
N SER A 379 -5.71 9.12 -3.15
CA SER A 379 -6.92 8.45 -2.70
C SER A 379 -7.84 8.09 -3.87
N ARG A 380 -8.80 7.19 -3.62
CA ARG A 380 -9.94 6.97 -4.53
C ARG A 380 -11.09 7.95 -4.25
N HIS A 381 -11.00 8.75 -3.19
CA HIS A 381 -11.92 9.85 -2.94
C HIS A 381 -11.74 10.96 -3.96
N GLN A 382 -12.83 11.66 -4.30
CA GLN A 382 -12.77 12.77 -5.23
C GLN A 382 -12.15 14.02 -4.58
N GLY A 383 -11.23 14.65 -5.31
CA GLY A 383 -10.75 16.01 -5.03
C GLY A 383 -9.71 16.12 -3.92
N GLY A 384 -9.13 15.02 -3.45
CA GLY A 384 -8.11 15.04 -2.41
C GLY A 384 -7.81 13.68 -1.80
N CYS A 385 -7.05 13.69 -0.70
CA CYS A 385 -6.76 12.49 0.10
C CYS A 385 -6.69 12.82 1.59
N HIS A 386 -6.79 11.79 2.44
CA HIS A 386 -6.57 12.00 3.88
C HIS A 386 -5.08 12.03 4.19
N ILE A 387 -4.70 12.96 5.05
CA ILE A 387 -3.35 13.17 5.54
C ILE A 387 -3.37 13.15 7.06
N LEU A 388 -2.42 12.44 7.65
CA LEU A 388 -2.20 12.38 9.08
C LEU A 388 -1.09 13.35 9.46
N MET A 389 -1.45 14.33 10.29
CA MET A 389 -0.52 15.28 10.89
C MET A 389 0.19 14.64 12.09
N GLY A 390 1.35 15.18 12.46
CA GLY A 390 2.18 14.68 13.55
C GLY A 390 1.55 14.76 14.94
N ASP A 391 0.49 15.54 15.11
CA ASP A 391 -0.29 15.66 16.34
C ASP A 391 -1.47 14.66 16.42
N GLY A 392 -1.62 13.82 15.39
CA GLY A 392 -2.69 12.82 15.28
C GLY A 392 -3.94 13.33 14.56
N ALA A 393 -3.99 14.60 14.14
CA ALA A 393 -5.11 15.12 13.36
C ALA A 393 -5.13 14.50 11.95
N VAL A 394 -6.32 14.12 11.49
CA VAL A 394 -6.53 13.66 10.12
C VAL A 394 -7.26 14.73 9.35
N LYS A 395 -6.60 15.28 8.34
CA LYS A 395 -7.10 16.33 7.46
C LYS A 395 -7.36 15.77 6.06
N PHE A 396 -8.35 16.32 5.36
CA PHE A 396 -8.56 16.00 3.95
C PHE A 396 -7.97 17.11 3.09
N ILE A 397 -6.84 16.82 2.45
CA ILE A 397 -6.11 17.81 1.65
C ILE A 397 -6.54 17.68 0.19
N THR A 398 -6.90 18.82 -0.40
CA THR A 398 -7.41 18.86 -1.77
C THR A 398 -6.29 18.75 -2.80
N ASP A 399 -6.62 18.23 -3.99
CA ASP A 399 -5.70 18.18 -5.13
C ASP A 399 -5.22 19.58 -5.58
N SER A 400 -5.99 20.63 -5.24
CA SER A 400 -5.70 22.03 -5.54
C SER A 400 -4.86 22.75 -4.47
N ILE A 401 -4.24 22.03 -3.53
CA ILE A 401 -3.35 22.65 -2.54
C ILE A 401 -2.19 23.38 -3.25
N GLU A 402 -1.76 24.50 -2.69
CA GLU A 402 -0.62 25.26 -3.18
C GLU A 402 0.65 24.40 -3.06
N ALA A 403 1.16 23.95 -4.22
CA ALA A 403 2.29 23.03 -4.32
C ALA A 403 3.53 23.69 -4.95
N GLY A 404 3.63 25.02 -4.93
CA GLY A 404 4.81 25.77 -5.36
C GLY A 404 5.27 25.50 -6.79
N ASN A 405 6.57 25.68 -7.01
CA ASN A 405 7.19 25.49 -8.32
C ASN A 405 7.59 24.02 -8.53
N GLN A 406 6.75 23.28 -9.24
CA GLN A 406 7.01 21.88 -9.58
C GLN A 406 8.24 21.68 -10.48
N SER A 407 8.70 22.72 -11.20
CA SER A 407 9.95 22.65 -11.98
C SER A 407 11.20 22.98 -11.14
N SER A 408 11.06 23.28 -9.85
CA SER A 408 12.20 23.63 -9.01
C SER A 408 13.12 22.45 -8.73
N ARG A 409 14.41 22.76 -8.54
CA ARG A 409 15.39 21.87 -7.91
C ARG A 409 14.98 21.56 -6.46
N HIS A 410 15.37 20.39 -5.97
CA HIS A 410 15.14 19.99 -4.57
C HIS A 410 16.25 20.53 -3.68
N VAL A 411 16.04 20.56 -2.37
CA VAL A 411 17.12 20.85 -1.42
C VAL A 411 18.02 19.63 -1.26
N GLY A 412 19.33 19.86 -1.35
CA GLY A 412 20.33 18.80 -1.36
C GLY A 412 21.73 19.33 -1.09
N ASP A 413 22.70 18.44 -1.21
CA ASP A 413 24.12 18.70 -0.94
C ASP A 413 24.94 19.04 -2.20
N ASP A 414 24.39 18.85 -3.40
CA ASP A 414 25.05 19.17 -4.68
C ASP A 414 24.73 20.61 -5.12
N PRO A 415 25.66 21.58 -5.00
CA PRO A 415 25.40 22.97 -5.33
C PRO A 415 25.10 23.22 -6.82
N SER A 416 25.48 22.28 -7.69
CA SER A 416 25.26 22.41 -9.14
C SER A 416 23.83 22.07 -9.54
N ASN A 417 23.17 21.19 -8.78
CA ASN A 417 21.90 20.58 -9.12
C ASN A 417 20.80 20.79 -8.08
N ASN A 418 21.14 21.24 -6.86
CA ASN A 418 20.20 21.36 -5.75
C ASN A 418 20.18 22.77 -5.16
N LEU A 419 19.07 23.10 -4.50
CA LEU A 419 18.97 24.25 -3.61
C LEU A 419 19.84 24.04 -2.37
N PRO A 420 20.44 25.11 -1.81
CA PRO A 420 21.37 24.98 -0.70
C PRO A 420 20.67 24.45 0.58
N PRO A 421 21.40 23.71 1.44
CA PRO A 421 20.87 23.21 2.70
C PRO A 421 20.25 24.33 3.55
N GLY A 422 19.07 24.06 4.13
CA GLY A 422 18.33 25.03 4.95
C GLY A 422 17.46 26.00 4.15
N SER A 423 17.39 25.87 2.82
CA SER A 423 16.37 26.54 2.03
C SER A 423 14.97 26.05 2.40
N ARG A 424 13.99 26.96 2.33
CA ARG A 424 12.57 26.63 2.42
C ARG A 424 12.16 25.66 1.31
N SER A 425 11.07 24.95 1.50
CA SER A 425 10.51 24.08 0.47
C SER A 425 10.14 24.90 -0.77
N PRO A 426 10.60 24.51 -1.98
CA PRO A 426 10.17 25.17 -3.20
C PRO A 426 8.78 24.72 -3.66
N PHE A 427 8.20 23.72 -3.01
CA PHE A 427 6.91 23.10 -3.36
C PHE A 427 5.75 23.67 -2.53
N GLY A 428 5.86 24.94 -2.16
CA GLY A 428 4.77 25.69 -1.56
C GLY A 428 4.36 25.19 -0.18
N LEU A 429 3.12 25.49 0.20
CA LEU A 429 2.49 25.02 1.42
C LEU A 429 2.56 23.49 1.53
N TRP A 430 2.28 22.78 0.44
CA TRP A 430 2.36 21.32 0.43
C TRP A 430 3.75 20.83 0.83
N GLY A 431 4.80 21.30 0.15
CA GLY A 431 6.18 20.93 0.46
C GLY A 431 6.61 21.32 1.87
N ALA A 432 6.22 22.51 2.35
CA ALA A 432 6.50 22.99 3.69
C ALA A 432 5.97 22.02 4.77
N LEU A 433 4.72 21.55 4.60
CA LEU A 433 4.09 20.54 5.46
C LEU A 433 4.84 19.20 5.48
N GLY A 434 5.64 18.92 4.46
CA GLY A 434 6.49 17.74 4.38
C GLY A 434 7.77 17.83 5.22
N THR A 435 8.15 19.02 5.68
CA THR A 435 9.42 19.24 6.38
C THR A 435 9.25 19.19 7.90
N ARG A 436 10.20 18.55 8.59
CA ARG A 436 10.24 18.50 10.07
C ARG A 436 11.05 19.63 10.69
N ALA A 437 11.90 20.29 9.92
CA ALA A 437 12.86 21.30 10.42
C ALA A 437 13.23 22.35 9.35
N GLY A 438 12.29 22.70 8.47
CA GLY A 438 12.39 23.78 7.51
C GLY A 438 12.29 25.18 8.13
N LYS A 439 11.83 25.28 9.38
CA LYS A 439 11.47 26.53 10.08
C LYS A 439 10.37 27.30 9.38
N GLU A 440 9.45 26.56 8.77
CA GLU A 440 8.31 27.08 8.03
C GLU A 440 7.10 27.05 8.97
N VAL A 441 6.77 28.21 9.55
CA VAL A 441 5.57 28.36 10.39
C VAL A 441 4.39 28.61 9.48
N ILE A 442 3.38 27.76 9.58
CA ILE A 442 2.17 27.83 8.76
C ILE A 442 1.08 28.52 9.58
N GLU A 443 0.70 29.73 9.16
CA GLU A 443 -0.30 30.55 9.85
C GLU A 443 -1.72 30.33 9.30
N GLU A 444 -1.85 29.76 8.10
CA GLU A 444 -3.14 29.53 7.44
C GLU A 444 -3.73 28.15 7.79
N GLU A 445 -5.05 28.10 7.99
CA GLU A 445 -5.78 26.87 8.22
C GLU A 445 -6.09 26.20 6.87
N PHE A 446 -5.63 24.96 6.69
CA PHE A 446 -5.74 24.17 5.46
C PHE A 446 -6.40 22.81 5.71
#